data_AF-G8B7Y1-F1
#
_entry.id   AF-G8B7Y1-F1
#
_cell.length_a   1.000
_cell.length_b   1.000
_cell.length_c   1.000
_cell.angle_alpha   90.00
_cell.angle_beta   90.00
_cell.angle_gamma   90.00
#
_symmetry.space_group_name_H-M   'P 1'
#
loop_
_entity.id
_entity.type
_entity.pdbx_description
1 polymer ?
#
loop_
_entity_poly.entity_id
_entity_poly.type
_entity_poly.pdbx_seq_one_letter_code
_entity_poly.pdbx_strand_id
1 'polypeptide(L)'
;MSNENRPAPLRDRLPSRIDLFEDNLKLDIRAHQRTYEGAYTRTAIGCFSFSILIIKLFSKEFLPIGTMYTVYGCILYFIGVYKSSHVDVFYNPEKDMEMYKTGGDYVLVLSIVSLCCYIALLVLILKM
;
A
#
# COMPACT_ATOMS: atom_id res chain seq x y z
N MET A 1 56.79 -30.91 24.18
CA MET A 1 56.40 -30.05 25.31
C MET A 1 56.16 -28.63 24.78
N SER A 2 54.91 -28.17 24.87
CA SER A 2 54.41 -26.79 24.86
C SER A 2 54.75 -25.85 23.68
N ASN A 3 53.78 -25.67 22.78
CA ASN A 3 53.74 -24.57 21.82
C ASN A 3 53.16 -23.34 22.54
N GLU A 4 53.93 -22.26 22.59
CA GLU A 4 53.70 -21.07 23.41
C GLU A 4 52.54 -20.23 22.84
N ASN A 5 51.36 -20.39 23.44
CA ASN A 5 50.15 -19.63 23.11
C ASN A 5 50.23 -18.23 23.73
N ARG A 6 51.00 -17.32 23.13
CA ARG A 6 51.06 -15.91 23.58
C ARG A 6 49.77 -15.20 23.18
N PRO A 7 48.98 -14.64 24.11
CA PRO A 7 47.82 -13.83 23.76
C PRO A 7 48.28 -12.60 22.95
N ALA A 8 47.55 -12.28 21.87
CA ALA A 8 47.80 -11.09 21.08
C ALA A 8 47.80 -9.85 22.00
N PRO A 9 48.70 -8.86 21.79
CA PRO A 9 48.72 -7.67 22.62
C PRO A 9 47.36 -6.98 22.56
N LEU A 10 46.76 -6.77 23.73
CA LEU A 10 45.57 -5.95 23.89
C LEU A 10 45.93 -4.54 23.41
N ARG A 11 45.56 -4.21 22.17
CA ARG A 11 45.63 -2.85 21.67
C ARG A 11 44.52 -2.09 22.38
N ASP A 12 44.88 -1.44 23.48
CA ASP A 12 43.97 -0.52 24.16
C ASP A 12 43.58 0.58 23.16
N ARG A 13 42.29 0.65 22.89
CA ARG A 13 41.71 1.69 22.04
C ARG A 13 41.92 3.02 22.75
N LEU A 14 42.54 3.99 22.06
CA LEU A 14 42.63 5.34 22.60
C LEU A 14 41.22 5.86 22.93
N PRO A 15 41.04 6.53 24.09
CA PRO A 15 39.74 7.01 24.51
C PRO A 15 39.21 7.98 23.44
N SER A 16 38.00 7.70 22.96
CA SER A 16 37.34 8.63 22.05
C SER A 16 36.86 9.85 22.83
N ARG A 17 36.59 10.98 22.17
CA ARG A 17 36.00 12.16 22.84
C ARG A 17 34.74 11.84 23.65
N ILE A 18 34.07 10.74 23.34
CA ILE A 18 32.86 10.24 23.98
C ILE A 18 33.16 9.47 25.28
N ASP A 19 34.38 8.95 25.44
CA ASP A 19 34.88 8.24 26.64
C ASP A 19 35.47 9.21 27.67
N LEU A 20 35.59 10.50 27.32
CA LEU A 20 35.99 11.57 28.25
C LEU A 20 34.83 12.05 29.13
N PHE A 21 33.60 11.66 28.78
CA PHE A 21 32.40 12.00 29.56
C PHE A 21 32.16 10.95 30.64
N GLU A 22 31.65 11.41 31.78
CA GLU A 22 31.18 10.55 32.87
C GLU A 22 30.09 9.59 32.35
N ASP A 23 30.05 8.34 32.84
CA ASP A 23 29.20 7.28 32.28
C ASP A 23 27.71 7.66 32.20
N ASN A 24 27.22 8.44 33.18
CA ASN A 24 25.84 8.95 33.19
C ASN A 24 25.56 9.89 32.01
N LEU A 25 26.50 10.79 31.69
CA LEU A 25 26.34 11.77 30.62
C LEU A 25 26.35 11.11 29.23
N LYS A 26 27.13 10.03 29.07
CA LYS A 26 27.15 9.20 27.85
C LYS A 26 25.80 8.51 27.60
N LEU A 27 25.11 8.11 28.67
CA LEU A 27 23.77 7.52 28.59
C LEU A 27 22.73 8.57 28.14
N ASP A 28 22.78 9.76 28.72
CA ASP A 28 21.86 10.87 28.42
C ASP A 28 22.00 11.35 26.96
N ILE A 29 23.23 11.50 26.46
CA ILE A 29 23.47 11.88 25.06
C ILE A 29 22.92 10.82 24.10
N ARG A 30 23.12 9.53 24.41
CA ARG A 30 22.59 8.43 23.60
C ARG A 30 21.06 8.40 23.62
N ALA A 31 20.46 8.59 24.79
CA ALA A 31 19.01 8.63 24.95
C ALA A 31 18.40 9.79 24.16
N HIS A 32 19.03 10.97 24.22
CA HIS A 32 18.64 12.15 23.44
C HIS A 32 18.76 11.89 21.93
N GLN A 33 19.86 11.30 21.47
CA GLN A 33 20.06 11.01 20.04
C GLN A 33 19.05 9.98 19.50
N ARG A 34 18.71 8.94 20.27
CA ARG A 34 17.72 7.93 19.87
C ARG A 34 16.30 8.47 19.84
N THR A 35 15.96 9.36 20.78
CA THR A 35 14.59 9.83 20.99
C THR A 35 14.32 11.12 20.26
N TYR A 36 15.17 12.13 20.44
CA TYR A 36 15.01 13.44 19.82
C TYR A 36 15.44 13.35 18.34
N GLU A 37 16.74 13.21 18.06
CA GLU A 37 17.24 13.22 16.68
C GLU A 37 16.67 12.08 15.84
N GLY A 38 16.57 10.88 16.42
CA GLY A 38 15.99 9.71 15.76
C GLY A 38 14.50 9.85 15.40
N ALA A 39 13.70 10.52 16.24
CA ALA A 39 12.28 10.74 15.93
C ALA A 39 12.07 11.83 14.88
N TYR A 40 12.84 12.93 14.94
CA TYR A 40 12.74 14.00 13.94
C TYR A 40 13.19 13.51 12.57
N THR A 41 14.30 12.80 12.48
CA THR A 41 14.80 12.28 11.20
C THR A 41 13.82 11.29 10.57
N ARG A 42 13.27 10.34 11.35
CA ARG A 42 12.27 9.39 10.85
C ARG A 42 10.99 10.08 10.40
N THR A 43 10.50 11.03 11.19
CA THR A 43 9.29 11.79 10.84
C THR A 43 9.52 12.65 9.61
N ALA A 44 10.65 13.36 9.52
CA ALA A 44 11.01 14.19 8.37
C ALA A 44 11.12 13.36 7.08
N ILE A 45 11.78 12.20 7.13
CA ILE A 45 11.85 11.27 6.00
C ILE A 45 10.45 10.76 5.63
N GLY A 46 9.61 10.46 6.62
CA GLY A 46 8.22 10.05 6.39
C GLY A 46 7.40 11.13 5.68
N CYS A 47 7.43 12.35 6.19
CA CYS A 47 6.76 13.50 5.59
C CYS A 47 7.29 13.80 4.18
N PHE A 48 8.60 13.73 3.98
CA PHE A 48 9.23 13.94 2.68
C PHE A 48 8.81 12.86 1.66
N SER A 49 8.84 11.59 2.06
CA SER A 49 8.42 10.47 1.22
C SER A 49 6.94 10.57 0.83
N PHE A 50 6.09 10.94 1.78
CA PHE A 50 4.67 11.15 1.55
C PHE A 50 4.39 12.34 0.63
N SER A 51 5.17 13.42 0.76
CA SER A 51 5.08 14.58 -0.14
C SER A 51 5.39 14.20 -1.59
N ILE A 52 6.44 13.41 -1.82
CA ILE A 52 6.78 12.91 -3.16
C ILE A 52 5.68 12.01 -3.73
N LEU A 53 5.10 11.14 -2.90
CA LEU A 53 3.95 10.30 -3.28
C LEU A 53 2.81 11.18 -3.78
N ILE A 54 2.39 12.17 -2.99
CA ILE A 54 1.30 13.09 -3.36
C ILE A 54 1.61 13.80 -4.68
N ILE A 55 2.81 14.34 -4.85
CA ILE A 55 3.21 15.03 -6.09
C ILE A 55 3.10 14.07 -7.29
N LYS A 56 3.53 12.82 -7.15
CA LYS A 56 3.36 11.82 -8.22
C LYS A 56 1.90 11.49 -8.45
N LEU A 57 1.12 11.23 -7.41
CA LEU A 57 -0.30 10.84 -7.51
C LEU A 57 -1.14 11.89 -8.24
N PHE A 58 -0.85 13.18 -8.04
CA PHE A 58 -1.54 14.27 -8.72
C PHE A 58 -0.87 14.73 -10.03
N SER A 59 0.14 13.99 -10.52
CA SER A 59 0.76 14.27 -11.82
C SER A 59 -0.23 13.99 -12.96
N LYS A 60 -0.07 14.72 -14.07
CA LYS A 60 -0.87 14.53 -15.29
C LYS A 60 -0.79 13.11 -15.85
N GLU A 61 0.30 12.41 -15.54
CA GLU A 61 0.51 11.00 -15.89
C GLU A 61 -0.54 10.08 -15.25
N PHE A 62 -1.02 10.36 -14.03
CA PHE A 62 -2.01 9.54 -13.33
C PHE A 62 -3.46 9.93 -13.63
N LEU A 63 -3.68 11.05 -14.31
CA LEU A 63 -5.01 11.51 -14.73
C LEU A 63 -5.79 10.44 -15.56
N PRO A 64 -5.17 9.74 -16.53
CA PRO A 64 -5.86 8.72 -17.30
C PRO A 64 -6.26 7.51 -16.45
N ILE A 65 -5.45 7.15 -15.43
CA ILE A 65 -5.76 6.06 -14.49
C ILE A 65 -7.03 6.43 -13.70
N GLY A 66 -7.06 7.64 -13.13
CA GLY A 66 -8.24 8.14 -12.40
C GLY A 66 -9.49 8.17 -13.29
N THR A 67 -9.34 8.64 -14.53
CA THR A 67 -10.43 8.70 -15.51
C THR A 67 -10.99 7.31 -15.82
N MET A 68 -10.14 6.29 -16.00
CA MET A 68 -10.58 4.90 -16.21
C MET A 68 -11.41 4.37 -15.04
N TYR A 69 -10.98 4.63 -13.81
CA TYR A 69 -11.74 4.23 -12.61
C TYR A 69 -13.08 4.97 -12.48
N THR A 70 -13.13 6.26 -12.84
CA THR A 70 -14.40 7.01 -12.88
C THR A 70 -15.37 6.40 -13.89
N VAL A 71 -14.91 6.12 -15.12
CA VAL A 71 -15.73 5.49 -16.15
C VAL A 71 -16.21 4.11 -15.72
N TYR A 72 -15.32 3.29 -15.14
CA TYR A 72 -15.66 1.98 -14.59
C TYR A 72 -16.74 2.09 -13.50
N GLY A 73 -16.59 3.01 -12.55
CA GLY A 73 -17.57 3.27 -11.50
C GLY A 73 -18.92 3.72 -12.04
N CYS A 74 -18.94 4.60 -13.05
CA CYS A 74 -20.17 5.01 -13.72
C CYS A 74 -20.89 3.82 -14.38
N ILE A 75 -20.16 2.95 -15.09
CA ILE A 75 -20.73 1.75 -15.71
C ILE A 75 -21.35 0.84 -14.65
N LEU A 76 -20.64 0.58 -13.55
CA LEU A 76 -21.16 -0.23 -12.45
C LEU A 76 -22.42 0.39 -11.81
N TYR A 77 -22.43 1.70 -11.63
CA TYR A 77 -23.60 2.41 -11.12
C TYR A 77 -24.83 2.22 -12.01
N PHE A 78 -24.68 2.42 -13.33
CA PHE A 78 -25.79 2.23 -14.27
C PHE A 78 -26.28 0.77 -14.31
N ILE A 79 -25.37 -0.20 -14.30
CA ILE A 79 -25.74 -1.63 -14.22
C ILE A 79 -26.51 -1.91 -12.92
N GLY A 80 -26.08 -1.33 -11.79
CA GLY A 80 -26.74 -1.47 -10.50
C GLY A 80 -28.16 -0.89 -10.49
N VAL A 81 -28.33 0.32 -11.03
CA VAL A 81 -29.65 0.96 -11.15
C VAL A 81 -30.57 0.16 -12.07
N TYR A 82 -30.07 -0.28 -13.23
CA TYR A 82 -30.82 -1.10 -14.17
C TYR A 82 -31.31 -2.41 -13.53
N LYS A 83 -30.40 -3.12 -12.84
CA LYS A 83 -30.72 -4.34 -12.09
C LYS A 83 -31.75 -4.07 -11.01
N SER A 84 -31.61 -2.99 -10.24
CA SER A 84 -32.56 -2.66 -9.16
C SER A 84 -33.98 -2.43 -9.69
N SER A 85 -34.11 -2.04 -10.96
CA SER A 85 -35.41 -1.84 -11.61
C SER A 85 -36.02 -3.12 -12.19
N HIS A 86 -35.25 -4.21 -12.38
CA HIS A 86 -35.67 -5.45 -13.03
C HIS A 86 -35.59 -6.65 -12.07
N VAL A 87 -36.26 -6.53 -10.91
CA VAL A 87 -36.45 -7.68 -10.02
C VAL A 87 -37.53 -8.57 -10.62
N ASP A 88 -37.13 -9.40 -11.58
CA ASP A 88 -38.05 -10.26 -12.31
C ASP A 88 -38.44 -11.46 -11.44
N VAL A 89 -39.68 -11.43 -10.94
CA VAL A 89 -40.37 -12.57 -10.35
C VAL A 89 -41.05 -13.32 -11.49
N PHE A 90 -40.56 -14.53 -11.82
CA PHE A 90 -41.18 -15.37 -12.83
C PHE A 90 -42.15 -16.34 -12.15
N TYR A 91 -43.42 -16.33 -12.55
CA TYR A 91 -44.41 -17.31 -12.11
C TYR A 91 -44.29 -18.57 -12.97
N ASN A 92 -44.03 -19.72 -12.35
CA ASN A 92 -43.99 -21.00 -13.06
C ASN A 92 -45.34 -21.73 -12.93
N PRO A 93 -46.14 -21.86 -14.00
CA PRO A 93 -47.48 -22.45 -13.94
C PRO A 93 -47.49 -23.96 -13.63
N GLU A 94 -46.37 -24.67 -13.78
CA GLU A 94 -46.29 -26.11 -13.48
C GLU A 94 -46.08 -26.44 -11.99
N LYS A 95 -45.56 -25.48 -11.20
CA LYS A 95 -45.20 -25.69 -9.78
C LYS A 95 -45.94 -24.78 -8.81
N ASP A 96 -46.80 -23.91 -9.33
CA ASP A 96 -47.60 -22.92 -8.56
C ASP A 96 -46.77 -22.15 -7.53
N MET A 97 -45.54 -21.77 -7.90
CA MET A 97 -44.61 -21.03 -7.05
C MET A 97 -43.87 -19.96 -7.85
N GLU A 98 -43.66 -18.81 -7.21
CA GLU A 98 -42.83 -17.73 -7.72
C GLU A 98 -41.34 -18.12 -7.65
N MET A 99 -40.64 -18.06 -8.78
CA MET A 99 -39.21 -18.34 -8.86
C MET A 99 -38.44 -17.05 -9.14
N TYR A 100 -37.44 -16.80 -8.29
CA TYR A 100 -36.50 -15.69 -8.47
C TYR A 100 -35.42 -16.09 -9.47
N LYS A 101 -35.24 -15.30 -10.53
CA LYS A 101 -34.06 -15.44 -11.41
C LYS A 101 -32.82 -15.03 -10.60
N THR A 102 -31.87 -15.94 -10.42
CA THR A 102 -30.62 -15.65 -9.69
C THR A 102 -29.76 -14.67 -10.48
N GLY A 103 -29.01 -13.82 -9.78
CA GLY A 103 -28.23 -12.73 -10.39
C GLY A 103 -26.98 -13.15 -11.16
N GLY A 104 -26.82 -14.42 -11.52
CA GLY A 104 -25.58 -14.97 -12.12
C GLY A 104 -25.20 -14.32 -13.45
N ASP A 105 -26.20 -13.94 -14.26
CA ASP A 105 -26.00 -13.25 -15.54
C ASP A 105 -25.27 -11.91 -15.35
N TYR A 106 -25.70 -11.12 -14.37
CA TYR A 106 -25.10 -9.84 -14.03
C TYR A 106 -23.70 -10.02 -13.43
N VAL A 107 -23.45 -11.09 -12.68
CA VAL A 107 -22.12 -11.42 -12.14
C VAL A 107 -21.15 -11.70 -13.27
N LEU A 108 -21.54 -12.50 -14.27
CA LEU A 108 -20.70 -12.77 -15.45
C LEU A 108 -20.36 -11.49 -16.22
N VAL A 109 -21.34 -10.62 -16.46
CA VAL A 109 -21.11 -9.33 -17.12
C VAL A 109 -20.15 -8.46 -16.29
N LEU A 110 -20.34 -8.37 -14.97
CA LEU A 110 -19.45 -7.61 -14.09
C LEU A 110 -18.02 -8.15 -14.11
N SER A 111 -17.87 -9.48 -14.10
CA SER A 111 -16.56 -10.14 -14.16
C SER A 111 -15.83 -9.80 -15.44
N ILE A 112 -16.50 -9.87 -16.60
CA ILE A 112 -15.90 -9.52 -17.90
C ILE A 112 -15.51 -8.04 -17.94
N VAL A 113 -16.40 -7.14 -17.52
CA VAL A 113 -16.13 -5.69 -17.49
C VAL A 113 -14.96 -5.36 -16.57
N SER A 114 -14.88 -6.00 -15.40
CA SER A 114 -13.75 -5.81 -14.46
C SER A 114 -12.43 -6.29 -15.07
N LEU A 115 -12.43 -7.44 -15.74
CA LEU A 115 -11.25 -7.99 -16.41
C LEU A 115 -10.74 -7.06 -17.51
N CYS A 116 -11.65 -6.56 -18.37
CA CYS A 116 -11.30 -5.60 -19.41
C CYS A 116 -10.70 -4.31 -18.83
N CYS A 117 -11.26 -3.78 -17.74
CA CYS A 117 -10.71 -2.60 -17.05
C CYS A 117 -9.32 -2.86 -16.48
N TYR A 118 -9.07 -4.02 -15.86
CA TYR A 118 -7.74 -4.35 -15.35
C TYR A 118 -6.70 -4.49 -16.46
N ILE A 119 -7.08 -5.09 -17.60
CA ILE A 119 -6.20 -5.17 -18.78
C ILE A 119 -5.89 -3.77 -19.31
N ALA A 120 -6.90 -2.89 -19.44
CA ALA A 120 -6.72 -1.52 -19.89
C ALA A 120 -5.80 -0.72 -18.95
N LEU A 121 -5.96 -0.88 -17.63
CA LEU A 121 -5.08 -0.27 -16.63
C LEU A 121 -3.65 -0.79 -16.75
N LEU A 122 -3.46 -2.09 -16.93
CA LEU A 122 -2.13 -2.69 -17.09
C LEU A 122 -1.42 -2.12 -18.32
N VAL A 123 -2.12 -2.02 -19.45
CA VAL A 123 -1.58 -1.40 -20.68
C VAL A 123 -1.24 0.08 -20.45
N LEU A 124 -2.10 0.81 -19.74
CA LEU A 124 -1.88 2.23 -19.47
C LEU A 124 -0.68 2.45 -18.55
N ILE A 125 -0.50 1.61 -17.54
CA ILE A 125 0.68 1.61 -16.65
C ILE A 125 1.96 1.27 -17.43
N LEU A 126 1.92 0.28 -18.35
CA LEU A 126 3.09 -0.10 -19.16
C LEU A 126 3.48 0.93 -20.23
N LYS A 127 2.52 1.74 -20.68
CA LYS A 127 2.74 2.77 -21.71
C LYS A 127 3.21 4.10 -21.13
N MET A 128 3.00 4.30 -19.83
CA MET A 128 3.36 5.52 -19.08
C MET A 128 4.82 5.45 -18.63
#